data_AF-A0A2J8W9L3-F1
#
_entry.id   AF-A0A2J8W9L3-F1
#
_cell.length_a   1.000
_cell.length_b   1.000
_cell.length_c   1.000
_cell.angle_alpha   90.00
_cell.angle_beta   90.00
_cell.angle_gamma   90.00
#
_symmetry.space_group_name_H-M   'P 1'
#
loop_
_entity.id
_entity.type
_entity.pdbx_description
1 polymer ?
#
loop_
_entity_poly.entity_id
_entity_poly.type
_entity_poly.pdbx_seq_one_letter_code
_entity_poly.pdbx_strand_id
1 'polypeptide(L)'
;SRSSRRRRRLHSLGLAAMPEKRPFERLPADVSPINYSLCLKPDLLDFTFEGKLEAAAQVRQATNQIVMNCADIDIITASYAPEGDEEIHATGFNYQNEDEKVTLSFPSTLQTGTGTLKIDFVGELNDKMKGFYRINA
;
A
#
# COMPACT_ATOMS: atom_id res chain seq x y z
N SER A 1 56.06 -38.54 -19.57
CA SER A 1 56.00 -37.52 -20.62
C SER A 1 54.55 -37.23 -20.96
N ARG A 2 54.16 -35.96 -20.81
CA ARG A 2 52.96 -35.23 -21.27
C ARG A 2 51.81 -36.01 -21.93
N SER A 3 50.61 -35.87 -21.36
CA SER A 3 49.41 -35.50 -22.13
C SER A 3 48.22 -35.23 -21.19
N SER A 4 48.07 -33.96 -20.82
CA SER A 4 46.84 -33.41 -20.26
C SER A 4 45.72 -33.48 -21.30
N ARG A 5 44.55 -34.01 -20.96
CA ARG A 5 43.30 -33.64 -21.65
C ARG A 5 42.23 -33.26 -20.65
N ARG A 6 42.04 -31.94 -20.62
CA ARG A 6 41.07 -31.18 -19.82
C ARG A 6 39.66 -31.72 -19.98
N ARG A 7 38.97 -31.79 -18.84
CA ARG A 7 37.51 -31.83 -18.71
C ARG A 7 36.88 -30.76 -19.61
N ARG A 8 35.93 -31.15 -20.46
CA ARG A 8 34.86 -30.27 -20.93
C ARG A 8 33.57 -30.77 -20.29
N ARG A 9 33.22 -30.23 -19.13
CA ARG A 9 31.83 -30.26 -18.65
C ARG A 9 31.09 -29.26 -19.52
N LEU A 10 30.09 -29.74 -20.27
CA LEU A 10 29.12 -28.83 -20.87
C LEU A 10 28.42 -28.10 -19.72
N HIS A 11 28.59 -26.78 -19.67
CA HIS A 11 27.71 -25.94 -18.87
C HIS A 11 26.35 -25.95 -19.56
N SER A 12 25.42 -26.74 -19.04
CA SER A 12 24.00 -26.49 -19.26
C SER A 12 23.74 -25.11 -18.67
N LEU A 13 23.62 -24.09 -19.52
CA LEU A 13 22.95 -22.85 -19.12
C LEU A 13 21.53 -23.25 -18.75
N GLY A 14 21.26 -23.35 -17.44
CA GLY A 14 19.89 -23.37 -16.97
C GLY A 14 19.21 -22.13 -17.52
N LEU A 15 18.12 -22.31 -18.26
CA LEU A 15 17.14 -21.25 -18.43
C LEU A 15 16.76 -20.85 -17.00
N ALA A 16 17.21 -19.68 -16.56
CA ALA A 16 16.61 -19.04 -15.40
C ALA A 16 15.13 -18.90 -15.76
N ALA A 17 14.26 -19.66 -15.08
CA ALA A 17 12.83 -19.48 -15.20
C ALA A 17 12.56 -18.00 -14.91
N MET A 18 11.98 -17.29 -15.88
CA MET A 18 11.50 -15.94 -15.62
C MET A 18 10.49 -16.07 -14.48
N PRO A 19 10.56 -15.23 -13.43
CA PRO A 19 9.56 -15.27 -12.39
C PRO A 19 8.20 -15.11 -13.06
N GLU A 20 7.31 -16.09 -12.88
CA GLU A 20 5.98 -16.03 -13.44
C GLU A 20 5.33 -14.72 -12.98
N LYS A 21 4.81 -13.95 -13.92
CA LYS A 21 4.16 -12.68 -13.64
C LYS A 21 2.97 -12.99 -12.74
N ARG A 22 3.00 -12.49 -11.49
CA ARG A 22 1.92 -12.73 -10.53
C ARG A 22 0.59 -12.28 -11.13
N PRO A 23 -0.49 -13.07 -10.97
CA PRO A 23 -1.79 -12.70 -11.49
C PRO A 23 -2.26 -11.40 -10.83
N PHE A 24 -2.90 -10.53 -11.60
CA PHE A 24 -3.51 -9.32 -11.06
C PHE A 24 -4.69 -9.68 -10.16
N GLU A 25 -4.69 -9.17 -8.93
CA GLU A 25 -5.75 -9.40 -7.94
C GLU A 25 -6.44 -8.10 -7.55
N ARG A 26 -7.77 -8.10 -7.68
CA ARG A 26 -8.64 -6.99 -7.24
C ARG A 26 -8.65 -6.89 -5.71
N LEU A 27 -8.86 -5.67 -5.20
CA LEU A 27 -9.09 -5.47 -3.77
C LEU A 27 -10.37 -6.19 -3.31
N PRO A 28 -10.42 -6.66 -2.05
CA PRO A 28 -11.64 -7.16 -1.42
C PRO A 28 -12.78 -6.14 -1.51
N ALA A 29 -14.01 -6.62 -1.63
CA ALA A 29 -15.20 -5.77 -1.74
C ALA A 29 -15.88 -5.49 -0.38
N ASP A 30 -15.27 -5.96 0.73
CA ASP A 30 -15.81 -5.92 2.08
C ASP A 30 -16.04 -4.49 2.57
N VAL A 31 -15.15 -3.57 2.16
CA VAL A 31 -15.24 -2.15 2.45
C VAL A 31 -15.14 -1.37 1.15
N SER A 32 -16.15 -0.53 0.88
CA SER A 32 -16.24 0.25 -0.35
C SER A 32 -16.25 1.74 -0.03
N PRO A 33 -15.39 2.55 -0.67
CA PRO A 33 -15.39 4.00 -0.46
C PRO A 33 -16.63 4.65 -1.09
N ILE A 34 -17.08 5.75 -0.49
CA ILE A 34 -18.19 6.59 -0.95
C ILE A 34 -17.65 7.94 -1.42
N ASN A 35 -16.86 8.62 -0.59
CA ASN A 35 -16.20 9.87 -0.91
C ASN A 35 -14.87 10.00 -0.16
N TYR A 36 -14.07 10.99 -0.58
CA TYR A 36 -12.79 11.28 0.01
C TYR A 36 -12.67 12.78 0.26
N SER A 37 -12.24 13.15 1.46
CA SER A 37 -11.65 14.44 1.78
C SER A 37 -10.14 14.23 1.90
N LEU A 38 -9.38 14.97 1.10
CA LEU A 38 -7.92 14.85 1.04
C LEU A 38 -7.31 16.24 1.23
N CYS A 39 -6.42 16.36 2.22
CA CYS A 39 -5.59 17.53 2.44
C CYS A 39 -4.13 17.13 2.25
N LEU A 40 -3.40 17.87 1.42
CA LEU A 40 -1.97 17.69 1.19
C LEU A 40 -1.25 18.98 1.56
N LYS A 41 -0.22 18.87 2.36
CA LYS A 41 0.64 19.97 2.78
C LYS A 41 2.07 19.67 2.31
N PRO A 42 2.48 20.18 1.14
CA PRO A 42 3.83 19.98 0.64
C PRO A 42 4.84 20.85 1.39
N ASP A 43 6.03 20.29 1.61
CA ASP A 43 7.23 21.02 1.99
C ASP A 43 8.18 21.05 0.78
N LEU A 44 8.39 22.24 0.24
CA LEU A 44 9.21 22.45 -0.96
C LEU A 44 10.70 22.65 -0.64
N LEU A 45 11.08 22.73 0.63
CA LEU A 45 12.48 22.79 1.08
C LEU A 45 13.01 21.37 1.28
N ASP A 46 12.26 20.55 2.02
CA ASP A 46 12.64 19.17 2.33
C ASP A 46 12.16 18.18 1.26
N PHE A 47 11.35 18.63 0.29
CA PHE A 47 10.76 17.82 -0.77
C PHE A 47 9.94 16.64 -0.23
N THR A 48 9.15 16.91 0.79
CA THR A 48 8.22 15.97 1.41
C THR A 48 6.80 16.52 1.37
N PHE A 49 5.82 15.73 1.80
CA PHE A 49 4.49 16.23 2.06
C PHE A 49 3.84 15.45 3.21
N GLU A 50 3.03 16.17 3.98
CA GLU A 50 2.08 15.57 4.91
C GLU A 50 0.72 15.43 4.21
N GLY A 51 0.04 14.33 4.45
CA GLY A 51 -1.27 14.03 3.91
C GLY A 51 -2.26 13.67 5.01
N LYS A 52 -3.50 14.16 4.87
CA LYS A 52 -4.63 13.74 5.69
C LYS A 52 -5.77 13.29 4.79
N LEU A 53 -6.24 12.07 5.03
CA LEU A 53 -7.34 11.46 4.31
C LEU A 53 -8.49 11.18 5.28
N GLU A 54 -9.68 11.65 4.94
CA GLU A 54 -10.93 11.16 5.53
C GLU A 54 -11.78 10.56 4.42
N ALA A 55 -11.93 9.25 4.42
CA ALA A 55 -12.72 8.51 3.44
C ALA A 55 -14.02 8.04 4.08
N ALA A 56 -15.16 8.55 3.61
CA ALA A 56 -16.43 7.92 3.93
C ALA A 56 -16.46 6.55 3.25
N ALA A 57 -16.74 5.51 4.02
CA ALA A 57 -16.73 4.13 3.56
C ALA A 57 -17.97 3.37 4.04
N GLN A 58 -18.37 2.39 3.24
CA GLN A 58 -19.40 1.43 3.56
C GLN A 58 -18.76 0.06 3.80
N VAL A 59 -18.88 -0.45 5.02
CA VAL A 59 -18.60 -1.84 5.36
C VAL A 59 -19.78 -2.68 4.89
N ARG A 60 -19.58 -3.47 3.83
CA ARG A 60 -20.57 -4.37 3.22
C ARG A 60 -20.57 -5.74 3.87
N GLN A 61 -19.40 -6.18 4.34
CA GLN A 61 -19.22 -7.42 5.07
C GLN A 61 -18.40 -7.14 6.32
N ALA A 62 -18.84 -7.69 7.46
CA ALA A 62 -18.15 -7.50 8.72
C ALA A 62 -16.71 -8.01 8.63
N THR A 63 -15.75 -7.17 9.02
CA THR A 63 -14.32 -7.43 8.83
C THR A 63 -13.51 -6.75 9.93
N ASN A 64 -12.34 -7.28 10.27
CA ASN A 64 -11.39 -6.63 11.17
C ASN A 64 -10.23 -5.98 10.39
N GLN A 65 -10.32 -5.88 9.08
CA GLN A 65 -9.26 -5.35 8.24
C GLN A 65 -9.82 -4.54 7.06
N ILE A 66 -9.06 -3.52 6.66
CA ILE A 66 -9.31 -2.74 5.45
C ILE A 66 -8.07 -2.86 4.55
N VAL A 67 -8.26 -3.35 3.33
CA VAL A 67 -7.19 -3.46 2.33
C VAL A 67 -7.35 -2.34 1.30
N MET A 68 -6.31 -1.57 1.07
CA MET A 68 -6.30 -0.47 0.12
C MET A 68 -4.99 -0.39 -0.66
N ASN A 69 -5.01 0.33 -1.78
CA ASN A 69 -3.78 0.60 -2.51
C ASN A 69 -2.92 1.59 -1.72
N CYS A 70 -1.62 1.35 -1.70
CA CYS A 70 -0.62 2.17 -1.04
C CYS A 70 0.72 2.01 -1.75
N ALA A 71 1.29 3.12 -2.22
CA ALA A 71 2.59 3.15 -2.87
C ALA A 71 3.32 4.43 -2.48
N ASP A 72 4.61 4.29 -2.14
CA ASP A 72 5.53 5.40 -1.89
C ASP A 72 5.07 6.42 -0.83
N ILE A 73 4.27 5.98 0.16
CA ILE A 73 3.86 6.77 1.33
C ILE A 73 3.99 5.93 2.60
N ASP A 74 4.21 6.61 3.73
CA ASP A 74 4.23 6.03 5.06
C ASP A 74 3.00 6.48 5.86
N ILE A 75 2.18 5.52 6.30
CA ILE A 75 1.05 5.77 7.18
C ILE A 75 1.57 6.01 8.61
N ILE A 76 1.19 7.16 9.18
CA ILE A 76 1.53 7.55 10.54
C ILE A 76 0.43 7.09 11.51
N THR A 77 -0.84 7.34 11.16
CA THR A 77 -2.00 6.91 11.92
C THR A 77 -3.11 6.42 11.00
N ALA A 78 -3.90 5.46 11.46
CA ALA A 78 -5.16 5.13 10.82
C ALA A 78 -6.21 4.73 11.87
N SER A 79 -7.46 5.11 11.60
CA SER A 79 -8.61 4.78 12.45
C SER A 79 -9.89 4.74 11.63
N TYR A 80 -10.89 4.03 12.15
CA TYR A 80 -12.20 3.95 11.57
C TYR A 80 -13.24 4.39 12.60
N ALA A 81 -14.04 5.40 12.25
CA ALA A 81 -15.14 5.88 13.07
C ALA A 81 -16.47 5.45 12.43
N PRO A 82 -17.14 4.40 12.95
CA PRO A 82 -18.48 4.04 12.48
C PRO A 82 -19.47 5.18 12.81
N GLU A 83 -20.53 5.29 12.03
CA GLU A 83 -21.54 6.33 12.26
C GLU A 83 -22.31 6.08 13.57
N GLY A 84 -22.12 6.98 14.55
CA GLY A 84 -22.77 6.89 15.86
C GLY A 84 -22.04 6.08 16.92
N ASP A 85 -20.86 5.52 16.61
CA ASP A 85 -20.02 4.77 17.54
C ASP A 85 -18.66 5.46 17.77
N GLU A 86 -17.87 4.91 18.70
CA GLU A 86 -16.53 5.38 19.00
C GLU A 86 -15.51 5.05 17.89
N GLU A 87 -14.49 5.90 17.78
CA GLU A 87 -13.40 5.73 16.84
C GLU A 87 -12.49 4.55 17.23
N ILE A 88 -12.24 3.66 16.26
CA ILE A 88 -11.44 2.45 16.44
C ILE A 88 -10.09 2.65 15.75
N HIS A 89 -9.01 2.73 16.53
CA HIS A 89 -7.66 2.84 15.99
C HIS A 89 -7.16 1.51 15.43
N ALA A 90 -6.46 1.58 14.29
CA ALA A 90 -5.79 0.43 13.72
C ALA A 90 -4.62 -0.03 14.62
N THR A 91 -4.41 -1.35 14.68
CA THR A 91 -3.34 -1.98 15.47
C THR A 91 -2.05 -2.19 14.69
N GLY A 92 -2.10 -2.08 13.36
CA GLY A 92 -0.91 -2.21 12.52
C GLY A 92 -1.21 -2.09 11.03
N PHE A 93 -0.13 -1.89 10.27
CA PHE A 93 -0.13 -1.71 8.83
C PHE A 93 0.78 -2.76 8.20
N ASN A 94 0.21 -3.66 7.39
CA ASN A 94 0.98 -4.67 6.67
C ASN A 94 1.13 -4.24 5.21
N TYR A 95 2.32 -3.80 4.83
CA TYR A 95 2.64 -3.32 3.49
C TYR A 95 3.02 -4.48 2.57
N GLN A 96 2.32 -4.57 1.43
CA GLN A 96 2.65 -5.46 0.31
C GLN A 96 3.15 -4.61 -0.85
N ASN A 97 4.37 -4.09 -0.73
CA ASN A 97 4.95 -3.10 -1.66
C ASN A 97 4.98 -3.58 -3.12
N GLU A 98 5.20 -4.87 -3.35
CA GLU A 98 5.22 -5.44 -4.71
C GLU A 98 3.84 -5.41 -5.38
N ASP A 99 2.77 -5.43 -4.58
CA ASP A 99 1.39 -5.38 -5.04
C ASP A 99 0.77 -3.98 -4.91
N GLU A 100 1.56 -2.98 -4.47
CA GLU A 100 1.12 -1.62 -4.15
C GLU A 100 -0.11 -1.60 -3.21
N LYS A 101 -0.09 -2.44 -2.16
CA LYS A 101 -1.20 -2.59 -1.20
C LYS A 101 -0.73 -2.42 0.24
N VAL A 102 -1.67 -2.00 1.09
CA VAL A 102 -1.54 -2.05 2.55
C VAL A 102 -2.80 -2.65 3.16
N THR A 103 -2.62 -3.46 4.19
CA THR A 103 -3.71 -3.97 5.04
C THR A 103 -3.66 -3.28 6.39
N LEU A 104 -4.72 -2.56 6.73
CA LEU A 104 -4.94 -1.96 8.04
C LEU A 104 -5.68 -2.99 8.91
N SER A 105 -5.12 -3.35 10.05
CA SER A 105 -5.74 -4.28 11.02
C SER A 105 -6.40 -3.52 12.16
N PHE A 106 -7.57 -3.98 12.61
CA PHE A 106 -8.33 -3.39 13.71
C PHE A 106 -8.46 -4.38 14.88
N PRO A 107 -8.56 -3.89 16.14
CA PRO A 107 -8.65 -4.74 17.32
C PRO A 107 -10.01 -5.43 17.45
N SER A 108 -11.05 -4.88 16.84
CA SER A 108 -12.42 -5.39 16.84
C SER A 108 -12.96 -5.48 15.41
N THR A 109 -14.04 -6.25 15.26
CA THR A 109 -14.73 -6.39 13.97
C THR A 109 -15.54 -5.14 13.66
N LEU A 110 -15.23 -4.50 12.53
CA LEU A 110 -16.02 -3.43 11.94
C LEU A 110 -17.35 -4.03 11.46
N GLN A 111 -18.44 -3.56 12.03
CA GLN A 111 -19.77 -4.02 11.67
C GLN A 111 -20.21 -3.43 10.33
N THR A 112 -21.16 -4.09 9.66
CA THR A 112 -21.75 -3.58 8.42
C THR A 112 -22.43 -2.24 8.66
N GLY A 113 -22.16 -1.27 7.80
CA GLY A 113 -22.66 0.09 7.97
C GLY A 113 -21.77 1.14 7.31
N THR A 114 -22.07 2.40 7.57
CA THR A 114 -21.28 3.56 7.13
C THR A 114 -20.34 4.02 8.24
N GLY A 115 -19.24 4.64 7.83
CA GLY A 115 -18.28 5.25 8.74
C GLY A 115 -17.20 5.99 7.98
N THR A 116 -16.25 6.55 8.72
CA THR A 116 -15.15 7.36 8.18
C THR A 116 -13.83 6.71 8.54
N LEU A 117 -13.07 6.33 7.51
CA LEU A 117 -11.66 5.95 7.63
C LEU A 117 -10.81 7.21 7.63
N LYS A 118 -10.05 7.43 8.69
CA LYS A 118 -9.12 8.56 8.83
C LYS A 118 -7.68 8.04 8.74
N ILE A 119 -6.85 8.71 7.95
CA ILE A 119 -5.44 8.35 7.77
C ILE A 119 -4.60 9.61 7.73
N ASP A 120 -3.59 9.68 8.61
CA ASP A 120 -2.49 10.63 8.46
C ASP A 120 -1.29 9.88 7.86
N PHE A 121 -0.68 10.47 6.84
CA PHE A 121 0.45 9.86 6.13
C PHE A 121 1.47 10.92 5.70
N VAL A 122 2.66 10.46 5.37
CA VAL A 122 3.73 11.29 4.79
C VAL A 122 4.25 10.66 3.50
N GLY A 123 4.84 11.46 2.64
CA GLY A 123 5.52 10.97 1.44
C GLY A 123 6.56 11.95 0.93
N GLU A 124 7.29 11.52 -0.11
CA GLU A 124 8.31 12.33 -0.76
C GLU A 124 7.82 12.90 -2.10
N LEU A 125 8.18 14.16 -2.38
CA LEU A 125 8.04 14.77 -3.69
C LEU A 125 9.17 14.25 -4.60
N ASN A 126 8.95 13.08 -5.18
CA ASN A 126 9.93 12.40 -6.03
C ASN A 126 10.17 13.14 -7.36
N ASP A 127 11.21 12.73 -8.09
CA ASP A 127 11.58 13.21 -9.43
C ASP A 127 11.27 12.19 -10.54
N LYS A 128 10.55 11.11 -10.22
CA LYS A 128 10.24 10.00 -11.13
C LYS A 128 9.01 10.27 -12.02
N MET A 129 8.43 11.47 -11.91
CA MET A 129 7.20 11.88 -12.62
C MET A 129 6.02 10.91 -12.41
N LYS A 130 5.98 10.23 -11.25
CA LYS A 130 4.89 9.34 -10.84
C LYS A 130 4.30 9.85 -9.53
N GLY A 131 2.97 9.93 -9.45
CA GLY A 131 2.27 10.34 -8.23
C GLY A 131 2.33 11.85 -7.98
N PHE A 132 2.62 12.25 -6.74
CA PHE A 132 2.83 13.65 -6.36
C PHE A 132 4.33 13.96 -6.40
N TYR A 133 4.76 14.75 -7.38
CA TYR A 133 6.17 14.93 -7.74
C TYR A 133 6.54 16.41 -7.90
N ARG A 134 7.83 16.69 -7.88
CA ARG A 134 8.38 18.03 -8.15
C ARG A 134 8.88 18.15 -9.59
N ILE A 135 8.79 19.36 -10.15
CA ILE A 135 9.42 19.71 -11.42
C ILE A 135 10.45 20.79 -11.12
N ASN A 136 11.70 20.56 -11.54
CA ASN A 136 12.72 21.60 -11.49
C ASN A 136 12.66 22.39 -12.80
N ALA A 137 12.54 23.71 -12.70
CA ALA A 137 12.63 24.64 -13.82
C ALA A 137 14.06 25.16 -13.98
#